data_AF-A0A972M4X8-F1
#
_entry.id   AF-A0A972M4X8-F1
#
_cell.length_a   1.000
_cell.length_b   1.000
_cell.length_c   1.000
_cell.angle_alpha   90.00
_cell.angle_beta   90.00
_cell.angle_gamma   90.00
#
_symmetry.space_group_name_H-M   'P 1'
#
loop_
_entity.id
_entity.type
_entity.pdbx_description
1 polymer ?
#
loop_
_entity_poly.entity_id
_entity_poly.type
_entity_poly.pdbx_seq_one_letter_code
_entity_poly.pdbx_strand_id
1 'polypeptide(L)'
;MNRLEELFELYKLMKEPLEDIPLEDIFVETNLEGKEKVNLPKEKIEKELNKDFKIPEKPEVGDVIEITPSIDGLPLLFVVWDINPEVGEVRLVPLSEFYQFATPDDVLVKILSPNEELKDLDLYRKVYIAQPKLFIWFPLSWFSQILPDRVVLKVGKIPLGKIQEIWEVYKGWRKGAGKIRGGIKKEFKKEEARRYGTLQAMVLKEMEETQKINALLKEFKAQRKLAKAADQETTSGWNENLMWRYYPEKGLLVIEPRPDFVGRLGKIFLELEDKIIELWNGILFPRITLPINPENFIGDIFKTNLRLQLLD
;
A
#
# COMPACT_ATOMS: atom_id res chain seq x y z
N MET A 1 10.72 -35.39 14.11
CA MET A 1 10.20 -34.32 13.24
C MET A 1 11.40 -33.63 12.61
N ASN A 2 11.37 -33.35 11.31
CA ASN A 2 12.48 -32.70 10.62
C ASN A 2 12.51 -31.20 11.01
N ARG A 3 13.69 -30.59 11.18
CA ARG A 3 13.83 -29.17 11.53
C ARG A 3 13.08 -28.22 10.57
N LEU A 4 12.93 -28.60 9.30
CA LEU A 4 12.12 -27.83 8.35
C LEU A 4 10.60 -27.98 8.56
N GLU A 5 10.16 -29.11 9.09
CA GLU A 5 8.75 -29.32 9.50
C GLU A 5 8.42 -28.48 10.72
N GLU A 6 9.30 -28.49 11.73
CA GLU A 6 9.16 -27.64 12.92
C GLU A 6 9.09 -26.16 12.55
N LEU A 7 9.95 -25.69 11.64
CA LEU A 7 9.93 -24.31 11.16
C LEU A 7 8.65 -23.98 10.37
N PHE A 8 8.09 -24.94 9.63
CA PHE A 8 6.87 -24.70 8.86
C PHE A 8 5.64 -24.65 9.77
N GLU A 9 5.59 -25.49 10.80
CA GLU A 9 4.54 -25.41 11.82
C GLU A 9 4.65 -24.12 12.62
N LEU A 10 5.85 -23.68 12.98
CA LEU A 10 6.06 -22.37 13.60
C LEU A 10 5.56 -21.24 12.68
N TYR A 11 5.89 -21.28 11.40
CA TYR A 11 5.39 -20.32 10.41
C TYR A 11 3.85 -20.27 10.39
N LYS A 12 3.16 -21.42 10.42
CA LYS A 12 1.69 -21.46 10.47
C LYS A 12 1.13 -20.91 11.77
N LEU A 13 1.76 -21.22 12.91
CA LEU A 13 1.34 -20.73 14.23
C LEU A 13 1.49 -19.21 14.35
N MET A 14 2.49 -18.62 13.69
CA MET A 14 2.65 -17.17 13.67
C MET A 14 1.61 -16.46 12.78
N LYS A 15 0.87 -17.20 11.95
CA LYS A 15 -0.18 -16.67 11.05
C LYS A 15 -1.56 -16.61 11.71
N GLU A 16 -1.62 -16.22 12.97
CA GLU A 16 -2.90 -15.95 13.61
C GLU A 16 -3.43 -14.60 13.11
N PRO A 17 -4.68 -14.53 12.60
CA PRO A 17 -5.27 -13.26 12.24
C PRO A 17 -5.29 -12.39 13.49
N LEU A 18 -4.74 -11.18 13.40
CA LEU A 18 -4.96 -10.17 14.42
C LEU A 18 -6.48 -9.96 14.48
N GLU A 19 -7.08 -10.10 15.67
CA GLU A 19 -8.44 -9.60 15.91
C GLU A 19 -8.51 -8.16 15.39
N ASP A 20 -9.58 -7.79 14.67
CA ASP A 20 -9.74 -6.49 14.00
C ASP A 20 -9.22 -5.35 14.88
N ILE A 21 -7.97 -4.93 14.69
CA ILE A 21 -7.38 -3.80 15.40
C ILE A 21 -7.92 -2.57 14.67
N PRO A 22 -8.78 -1.76 15.31
CA PRO A 22 -9.25 -0.53 14.72
C PRO A 22 -8.04 0.33 14.33
N LEU A 23 -8.03 0.89 13.11
CA LEU A 23 -6.99 1.83 12.66
C LEU A 23 -6.79 2.98 13.66
N GLU A 24 -7.86 3.37 14.35
CA GLU A 24 -7.85 4.35 15.43
C GLU A 24 -6.78 4.02 16.49
N ASP A 25 -6.61 2.75 16.87
CA ASP A 25 -5.61 2.29 17.85
C ASP A 25 -4.17 2.32 17.32
N ILE A 26 -3.98 2.45 16.00
CA ILE A 26 -2.69 2.68 15.34
C ILE A 26 -2.38 4.20 15.27
N PHE A 27 -3.39 5.07 15.41
CA PHE A 27 -3.31 6.52 15.21
C PHE A 27 -3.65 7.40 16.43
N VAL A 28 -4.05 6.87 17.60
CA VAL A 28 -4.21 7.64 18.85
C VAL A 28 -2.83 7.97 19.44
N GLU A 29 -2.33 9.20 19.62
CA GLU A 29 -2.88 10.56 19.50
C GLU A 29 -1.68 11.54 19.30
N THR A 30 -1.66 12.30 18.19
CA THR A 30 -1.03 13.63 18.22
C THR A 30 -2.00 14.61 18.87
N ASN A 31 -1.66 15.00 20.11
CA ASN A 31 -2.24 16.04 20.98
C ASN A 31 -3.31 15.63 22.02
N LEU A 32 -2.87 15.66 23.29
CA LEU A 32 -3.46 16.33 24.47
C LEU A 32 -5.01 16.21 24.62
N GLU A 33 -5.60 15.54 25.61
CA GLU A 33 -5.40 15.59 27.05
C GLU A 33 -6.14 14.42 27.72
N GLY A 34 -5.43 13.71 28.63
CA GLY A 34 -5.98 13.07 29.81
C GLY A 34 -7.25 12.21 29.70
N LYS A 35 -7.07 10.88 29.62
CA LYS A 35 -7.30 9.97 30.77
C LYS A 35 -6.88 8.53 30.44
N GLU A 36 -6.25 7.92 31.43
CA GLU A 36 -5.57 6.62 31.41
C GLU A 36 -6.46 5.44 31.01
N LYS A 37 -5.91 4.50 30.22
CA LYS A 37 -5.57 3.15 30.73
C LYS A 37 -4.78 2.29 29.73
N VAL A 38 -4.00 1.38 30.33
CA VAL A 38 -3.15 0.32 29.76
C VAL A 38 -1.80 0.80 29.19
N ASN A 39 -0.84 0.90 30.12
CA ASN A 39 0.58 1.12 29.85
C ASN A 39 1.18 -0.06 29.06
N LEU A 40 1.18 0.02 27.73
CA LEU A 40 2.43 -0.21 27.01
C LEU A 40 3.24 1.08 27.16
N PRO A 41 4.48 1.05 27.68
CA PRO A 41 5.21 2.27 27.99
C PRO A 41 5.30 3.14 26.73
N LYS A 42 4.62 4.29 26.80
CA LYS A 42 4.50 5.31 25.75
C LYS A 42 5.84 5.65 25.10
N GLU A 43 6.92 5.56 25.88
CA GLU A 43 8.30 5.73 25.44
C GLU A 43 8.82 4.69 24.43
N LYS A 44 8.22 3.49 24.31
CA LYS A 44 8.63 2.49 23.30
C LYS A 44 7.95 2.72 21.96
N ILE A 45 6.66 3.02 21.95
CA ILE A 45 5.90 3.27 20.71
C ILE A 45 6.27 4.64 20.13
N GLU A 46 6.43 5.67 20.97
CA GLU A 46 6.97 6.97 20.53
C GLU A 46 8.45 6.89 20.13
N LYS A 47 9.25 5.96 20.68
CA LYS A 47 10.63 5.71 20.19
C LYS A 47 10.68 4.94 18.88
N GLU A 48 9.70 4.08 18.59
CA GLU A 48 9.70 3.26 17.38
C GLU A 48 8.97 3.94 16.20
N LEU A 49 7.94 4.76 16.44
CA LEU A 49 7.25 5.55 15.40
C LEU A 49 7.95 6.88 15.09
N ASN A 50 8.71 7.49 16.02
CA ASN A 50 9.49 8.71 15.76
C ASN A 50 10.95 8.46 15.33
N LYS A 51 11.33 7.23 14.96
CA LYS A 51 12.67 6.97 14.43
C LYS A 51 12.62 6.36 13.03
N ASP A 52 12.47 7.27 12.06
CA ASP A 52 13.02 7.16 10.70
C ASP A 52 12.34 6.25 9.65
N PHE A 53 11.22 5.58 9.97
CA PHE A 53 10.39 4.93 8.95
C PHE A 53 9.46 5.97 8.29
N LYS A 54 9.67 6.22 6.99
CA LYS A 54 8.94 7.27 6.26
C LYS A 54 7.90 6.67 5.34
N ILE A 55 6.71 7.27 5.28
CA ILE A 55 5.80 7.08 4.15
C ILE A 55 6.57 7.55 2.89
N PRO A 56 6.82 6.67 1.91
CA PRO A 56 7.60 7.03 0.75
C PRO A 56 6.82 7.98 -0.17
N GLU A 57 7.20 9.26 -0.21
CA GLU A 57 6.60 10.23 -1.16
C GLU A 57 6.73 9.79 -2.62
N LYS A 58 7.80 9.05 -2.94
CA LYS A 58 8.04 8.40 -4.22
C LYS A 58 8.88 7.13 -3.98
N PRO A 59 8.43 5.94 -4.44
CA PRO A 59 9.27 4.75 -4.35
C PRO A 59 10.46 4.82 -5.30
N GLU A 60 11.56 4.18 -4.91
CA GLU A 60 12.70 3.90 -5.78
C GLU A 60 12.92 2.40 -5.95
N VAL A 61 13.46 1.99 -7.10
CA VAL A 61 13.92 0.61 -7.29
C VAL A 61 14.96 0.26 -6.22
N GLY A 62 14.73 -0.87 -5.56
CA GLY A 62 15.52 -1.37 -4.44
C GLY A 62 15.03 -0.93 -3.06
N ASP A 63 14.09 0.01 -2.96
CA ASP A 63 13.47 0.32 -1.67
C ASP A 63 12.78 -0.90 -1.09
N VAL A 64 12.89 -1.08 0.22
CA VAL A 64 12.15 -2.09 0.96
C VAL A 64 11.02 -1.40 1.68
N ILE A 65 9.80 -1.91 1.48
CA ILE A 65 8.59 -1.41 2.10
C ILE A 65 7.92 -2.47 2.96
N GLU A 66 7.17 -2.00 3.95
CA GLU A 66 6.26 -2.78 4.75
C GLU A 66 4.84 -2.27 4.55
N ILE A 67 3.87 -3.19 4.46
CA ILE A 67 2.44 -2.85 4.43
C ILE A 67 1.82 -3.26 5.78
N THR A 68 1.31 -2.29 6.53
CA THR A 68 0.85 -2.48 7.92
C THR A 68 -0.57 -1.96 8.10
N PRO A 69 -1.46 -2.62 8.87
CA PRO A 69 -1.28 -3.92 9.52
C PRO A 69 -1.19 -5.07 8.51
N SER A 70 -0.59 -6.16 8.98
CA SER A 70 -0.54 -7.42 8.24
C SER A 70 -1.93 -8.03 8.05
N ILE A 71 -2.10 -8.85 7.02
CA ILE A 71 -3.31 -9.67 6.81
C ILE A 71 -3.37 -10.90 7.70
N ASP A 72 -2.27 -11.30 8.32
CA ASP A 72 -2.13 -12.57 9.04
C ASP A 72 -1.06 -12.51 10.14
N GLY A 73 -0.88 -11.35 10.78
CA GLY A 73 0.04 -11.16 11.91
C GLY A 73 1.55 -11.17 11.57
N LEU A 74 1.95 -11.75 10.44
CA LEU A 74 3.35 -11.74 9.98
C LEU A 74 3.69 -10.42 9.24
N PRO A 75 4.91 -9.89 9.29
CA PRO A 75 5.28 -8.72 8.50
C PRO A 75 5.05 -8.92 6.99
N LEU A 76 4.57 -7.89 6.31
CA LEU A 76 4.37 -7.86 4.86
C LEU A 76 5.46 -7.00 4.22
N LEU A 77 6.64 -7.59 4.09
CA LEU A 77 7.82 -6.93 3.53
C LEU A 77 7.91 -7.17 2.02
N PHE A 78 8.22 -6.11 1.27
CA PHE A 78 8.44 -6.18 -0.17
C PHE A 78 9.64 -5.35 -0.58
N VAL A 79 10.29 -5.75 -1.67
CA VAL A 79 11.24 -4.90 -2.38
C VAL A 79 10.62 -4.34 -3.65
N VAL A 80 10.81 -3.04 -3.88
CA VAL A 80 10.46 -2.37 -5.12
C VAL A 80 11.40 -2.87 -6.21
N TRP A 81 10.85 -3.67 -7.12
CA TRP A 81 11.62 -4.31 -8.18
C TRP A 81 11.64 -3.46 -9.45
N ASP A 82 10.51 -2.85 -9.80
CA ASP A 82 10.33 -2.09 -11.03
C ASP A 82 9.25 -1.02 -10.83
N ILE A 83 9.36 0.10 -11.52
CA ILE A 83 8.39 1.21 -11.44
C ILE A 83 8.03 1.60 -12.87
N ASN A 84 6.74 1.50 -13.20
CA ASN A 84 6.22 1.94 -14.48
C ASN A 84 5.34 3.19 -14.28
N PRO A 85 5.92 4.40 -14.40
CA PRO A 85 5.18 5.64 -14.17
C PRO A 85 4.12 5.92 -15.23
N GLU A 86 4.27 5.39 -16.46
CA GLU A 86 3.33 5.66 -17.56
C GLU A 86 1.95 5.06 -17.30
N VAL A 87 1.91 3.91 -16.60
CA VAL A 87 0.67 3.22 -16.22
C VAL A 87 0.38 3.35 -14.72
N GLY A 88 1.21 4.08 -13.98
CA GLY A 88 1.03 4.30 -12.54
C GLY A 88 1.16 3.04 -11.69
N GLU A 89 2.06 2.11 -12.06
CA GLU A 89 2.23 0.82 -11.38
C GLU A 89 3.64 0.61 -10.84
N VAL A 90 3.75 -0.16 -9.77
CA VAL A 90 4.98 -0.59 -9.13
C VAL A 90 4.96 -2.12 -9.00
N ARG A 91 6.03 -2.79 -9.41
CA ARG A 91 6.20 -4.22 -9.15
C ARG A 91 6.89 -4.43 -7.83
N LEU A 92 6.26 -5.20 -6.97
CA LEU A 92 6.76 -5.55 -5.65
C LEU A 92 7.09 -7.03 -5.60
N VAL A 93 8.28 -7.35 -5.10
CA VAL A 93 8.69 -8.73 -4.85
C VAL A 93 8.63 -8.98 -3.35
N PRO A 94 7.86 -9.98 -2.88
CA PRO A 94 7.75 -10.25 -1.45
C PRO A 94 9.08 -10.76 -0.88
N LEU A 95 9.33 -10.32 0.36
CA LEU A 95 10.45 -10.74 1.20
C LEU A 95 9.92 -11.59 2.35
N SER A 96 10.58 -12.71 2.63
CA SER A 96 10.25 -13.56 3.77
C SER A 96 11.49 -13.86 4.59
N GLU A 97 11.38 -13.79 5.91
CA GLU A 97 12.48 -14.08 6.84
C GLU A 97 12.82 -15.58 6.94
N PHE A 98 11.93 -16.45 6.44
CA PHE A 98 12.09 -17.90 6.49
C PHE A 98 13.00 -18.42 5.35
N TYR A 99 14.23 -17.92 5.32
CA TYR A 99 15.19 -18.18 4.25
C TYR A 99 15.56 -19.68 4.09
N GLN A 100 15.32 -20.50 5.11
CA GLN A 100 15.53 -21.95 5.07
C GLN A 100 14.66 -22.63 3.99
N PHE A 101 13.52 -22.02 3.63
CA PHE A 101 12.63 -22.48 2.56
C PHE A 101 13.03 -21.98 1.16
N ALA A 102 14.17 -21.28 1.01
CA ALA A 102 14.67 -20.84 -0.29
C ALA A 102 14.73 -21.99 -1.31
N THR A 103 14.30 -21.69 -2.53
CA THR A 103 14.31 -22.55 -3.72
C THR A 103 15.12 -21.91 -4.84
N PRO A 104 15.55 -22.65 -5.88
CA PRO A 104 16.32 -22.10 -6.99
C PRO A 104 15.66 -20.94 -7.77
N ASP A 105 14.42 -20.57 -7.45
CA ASP A 105 13.71 -19.42 -8.02
C ASP A 105 13.69 -18.19 -7.08
N ASP A 106 14.38 -18.25 -5.94
CA ASP A 106 14.43 -17.20 -4.92
C ASP A 106 15.82 -16.57 -4.83
N VAL A 107 15.93 -15.35 -4.30
CA VAL A 107 17.22 -14.68 -4.07
C VAL A 107 17.40 -14.36 -2.60
N LEU A 108 18.56 -14.69 -2.04
CA LEU A 108 18.90 -14.26 -0.68
C LEU A 108 19.35 -12.80 -0.68
N VAL A 109 18.70 -12.03 0.18
CA VAL A 109 18.93 -10.59 0.33
C VAL A 109 19.09 -10.23 1.80
N LYS A 110 19.79 -9.12 2.04
CA LYS A 110 19.84 -8.44 3.33
C LYS A 110 19.28 -7.04 3.14
N ILE A 111 18.43 -6.62 4.05
CA ILE A 111 17.90 -5.26 4.08
C ILE A 111 18.97 -4.37 4.68
N LEU A 112 19.34 -3.30 3.98
CA LEU A 112 20.23 -2.27 4.49
C LEU A 112 19.45 -1.26 5.30
N SER A 113 20.00 -0.93 6.47
CA SER A 113 19.46 0.10 7.35
C SER A 113 19.52 1.47 6.67
N PRO A 114 18.47 2.31 6.82
CA PRO A 114 18.48 3.66 6.30
C PRO A 114 19.44 4.58 7.07
N ASN A 115 19.82 4.23 8.30
CA ASN A 115 20.84 4.93 9.08
C ASN A 115 21.68 3.98 9.95
N GLU A 116 22.82 4.46 10.43
CA GLU A 116 23.78 3.63 11.19
C GLU A 116 23.27 3.27 12.60
N GLU A 117 22.37 4.07 13.17
CA GLU A 117 21.80 3.86 14.51
C GLU A 117 20.83 2.67 14.56
N LEU A 118 20.17 2.38 13.45
CA LEU A 118 19.17 1.32 13.35
C LEU A 118 19.75 -0.02 12.89
N LYS A 119 21.03 -0.09 12.50
CA LYS A 119 21.67 -1.31 11.93
C LYS A 119 21.58 -2.55 12.83
N ASP A 120 21.41 -2.33 14.12
CA ASP A 120 21.36 -3.37 15.14
C ASP A 120 19.95 -3.94 15.37
N LEU A 121 18.93 -3.37 14.73
CA LEU A 121 17.59 -3.95 14.72
C LEU A 121 17.59 -5.30 14.01
N ASP A 122 16.75 -6.20 14.52
CA ASP A 122 16.61 -7.57 14.04
C ASP A 122 16.29 -7.64 12.53
N LEU A 123 15.49 -6.67 12.05
CA LEU A 123 15.17 -6.47 10.64
C LEU A 123 16.41 -6.49 9.73
N TYR A 124 17.50 -5.79 10.11
CA TYR A 124 18.70 -5.64 9.26
C TYR A 124 19.77 -6.70 9.48
N ARG A 125 19.68 -7.44 10.59
CA ARG A 125 20.60 -8.55 10.90
C ARG A 125 20.22 -9.84 10.17
N LYS A 126 18.94 -9.99 9.85
CA LYS A 126 18.37 -11.16 9.20
C LYS A 126 18.72 -11.26 7.70
N VAL A 127 18.63 -12.48 7.20
CA VAL A 127 18.65 -12.79 5.76
C VAL A 127 17.24 -13.12 5.34
N TYR A 128 16.80 -12.54 4.22
CA TYR A 128 15.48 -12.75 3.66
C TYR A 128 15.59 -13.49 2.33
N ILE A 129 14.51 -14.15 1.95
CA ILE A 129 14.28 -14.63 0.59
C ILE A 129 13.39 -13.64 -0.16
N ALA A 130 13.89 -13.09 -1.25
CA ALA A 130 13.08 -12.43 -2.26
C ALA A 130 12.49 -13.49 -3.19
N GLN A 131 11.18 -13.43 -3.43
CA GLN A 131 10.44 -14.47 -4.16
C GLN A 131 9.88 -13.94 -5.49
N PRO A 132 10.71 -13.73 -6.54
CA PRO A 132 10.30 -13.04 -7.76
C PRO A 132 9.15 -13.70 -8.53
N LYS A 133 8.84 -14.99 -8.32
CA LYS A 133 7.69 -15.66 -8.93
C LYS A 133 6.34 -15.30 -8.27
N LEU A 134 6.36 -14.68 -7.10
CA LEU A 134 5.19 -14.22 -6.34
C LEU A 134 5.08 -12.70 -6.35
N PHE A 135 5.65 -12.03 -7.35
CA PHE A 135 5.57 -10.58 -7.45
C PHE A 135 4.11 -10.14 -7.54
N ILE A 136 3.84 -8.94 -7.02
CA ILE A 136 2.54 -8.29 -7.12
C ILE A 136 2.67 -6.97 -7.87
N TRP A 137 1.59 -6.59 -8.54
CA TRP A 137 1.40 -5.25 -9.07
C TRP A 137 0.75 -4.39 -8.02
N PHE A 138 1.29 -3.20 -7.80
CA PHE A 138 0.85 -2.28 -6.77
C PHE A 138 0.68 -0.87 -7.36
N PRO A 139 -0.40 -0.14 -7.09
CA PRO A 139 -0.59 1.20 -7.62
C PRO A 139 0.47 2.16 -7.08
N LEU A 140 1.10 2.93 -7.95
CA LEU A 140 2.10 3.94 -7.58
C LEU A 140 1.50 4.99 -6.64
N SER A 141 0.21 5.30 -6.84
CA SER A 141 -0.56 6.24 -6.03
C SER A 141 -0.55 5.89 -4.54
N TRP A 142 -0.50 4.60 -4.19
CA TRP A 142 -0.62 4.09 -2.83
C TRP A 142 0.60 4.33 -1.95
N PHE A 143 1.78 4.58 -2.52
CA PHE A 143 3.01 4.84 -1.75
C PHE A 143 2.95 6.14 -0.96
N SER A 144 2.19 7.12 -1.47
CA SER A 144 1.99 8.42 -0.84
C SER A 144 0.70 8.51 0.00
N GLN A 145 0.07 7.37 0.30
CA GLN A 145 -1.27 7.30 0.90
C GLN A 145 -1.30 6.45 2.17
N ILE A 146 -2.27 6.77 3.01
CA ILE A 146 -2.83 5.83 3.98
C ILE A 146 -3.94 5.11 3.22
N LEU A 147 -3.78 3.80 3.03
CA LEU A 147 -4.81 2.92 2.47
C LEU A 147 -5.96 2.80 3.45
N PRO A 148 -7.18 2.48 2.96
CA PRO A 148 -8.38 2.39 3.80
C PRO A 148 -8.25 1.51 5.04
N ASP A 149 -7.31 0.57 5.06
CA ASP A 149 -7.06 -0.33 6.18
C ASP A 149 -5.57 -0.53 6.45
N ARG A 150 -4.67 0.14 5.71
CA ARG A 150 -3.21 -0.12 5.74
C ARG A 150 -2.36 1.12 5.44
N VAL A 151 -1.07 1.05 5.73
CA VAL A 151 -0.07 2.07 5.45
C VAL A 151 1.13 1.41 4.80
N VAL A 152 1.71 2.09 3.80
CA VAL A 152 2.98 1.68 3.18
C VAL A 152 4.12 2.46 3.84
N LEU A 153 5.03 1.76 4.48
CA LEU A 153 6.20 2.34 5.14
C LEU A 153 7.47 1.92 4.42
N LYS A 154 8.39 2.85 4.16
CA LYS A 154 9.74 2.51 3.71
C LYS A 154 10.59 2.13 4.92
N VAL A 155 11.08 0.89 4.91
CA VAL A 155 11.81 0.27 6.02
C VAL A 155 13.27 -0.05 5.71
N GLY A 156 13.73 0.17 4.49
CA GLY A 156 15.15 0.01 4.15
C GLY A 156 15.41 0.00 2.66
N LYS A 157 16.56 -0.56 2.26
CA LYS A 157 16.95 -0.70 0.86
C LYS A 157 17.71 -2.01 0.61
N ILE A 158 17.59 -2.55 -0.59
CA ILE A 158 18.43 -3.66 -1.09
C ILE A 158 19.35 -3.11 -2.20
N PRO A 159 20.62 -3.53 -2.25
CA PRO A 159 21.55 -3.10 -3.31
C PRO A 159 21.03 -3.40 -4.72
N LEU A 160 21.25 -2.48 -5.67
CA LEU A 160 20.82 -2.66 -7.07
C LEU A 160 21.37 -3.94 -7.71
N GLY A 161 22.59 -4.36 -7.36
CA GLY A 161 23.14 -5.64 -7.84
C GLY A 161 22.30 -6.86 -7.41
N LYS A 162 21.61 -6.79 -6.27
CA LYS A 162 20.66 -7.82 -5.84
C LYS A 162 19.32 -7.72 -6.57
N ILE A 163 18.88 -6.52 -6.93
CA ILE A 163 17.70 -6.34 -7.78
C ILE A 163 17.93 -6.93 -9.18
N GLN A 164 19.13 -6.74 -9.74
CA GLN A 164 19.53 -7.40 -10.98
C GLN A 164 19.52 -8.93 -10.84
N GLU A 165 20.06 -9.48 -9.75
CA GLU A 165 20.02 -10.92 -9.48
C GLU A 165 18.58 -11.46 -9.40
N ILE A 166 17.66 -10.73 -8.73
CA ILE A 166 16.22 -11.06 -8.69
C ILE A 166 15.64 -11.15 -10.11
N TRP A 167 16.00 -10.21 -10.97
CA TRP A 167 15.52 -10.18 -12.36
C TRP A 167 16.08 -11.35 -13.19
N GLU A 168 17.37 -11.65 -13.07
CA GLU A 168 18.02 -12.78 -13.77
C GLU A 168 17.41 -14.13 -13.35
N VAL A 169 17.11 -14.29 -12.07
CA VAL A 169 16.44 -15.49 -11.53
C VAL A 169 14.99 -15.57 -12.02
N TYR A 170 14.25 -14.46 -12.03
CA TYR A 170 12.90 -14.41 -12.58
C TYR A 170 12.85 -14.88 -14.05
N LYS A 171 13.81 -14.42 -14.87
CA LYS A 171 13.97 -14.78 -16.28
C LYS A 171 14.51 -16.20 -16.50
N GLY A 172 14.99 -16.87 -15.46
CA GLY A 172 15.59 -18.20 -15.54
C GLY A 172 17.00 -18.21 -16.13
N TRP A 173 17.65 -17.06 -16.24
CA TRP A 173 19.02 -16.93 -16.75
C TRP A 173 20.06 -17.36 -15.71
N ARG A 174 19.67 -17.29 -14.44
CA ARG A 174 20.47 -17.68 -13.30
C ARG A 174 19.63 -18.55 -12.36
N LYS A 175 20.25 -19.56 -11.74
CA LYS A 175 19.64 -20.26 -10.61
C LYS A 175 19.83 -19.41 -9.35
N GLY A 176 18.73 -19.19 -8.65
CA GLY A 176 18.67 -18.55 -7.35
C GLY A 176 19.17 -19.44 -6.21
N ALA A 177 18.77 -19.11 -4.99
CA ALA A 177 19.29 -19.67 -3.77
C ALA A 177 18.58 -20.96 -3.33
N GLY A 178 19.34 -22.00 -2.97
CA GLY A 178 18.79 -23.23 -2.39
C GLY A 178 18.81 -24.43 -3.33
N LYS A 179 18.25 -25.55 -2.85
CA LYS A 179 18.22 -26.85 -3.56
C LYS A 179 16.78 -27.24 -3.91
N ILE A 180 16.64 -28.25 -4.78
CA ILE A 180 15.42 -28.73 -5.49
C ILE A 180 14.08 -28.52 -4.74
N ARG A 181 13.06 -28.07 -5.49
CA ARG A 181 11.63 -27.99 -5.10
C ARG A 181 11.06 -29.38 -4.78
N GLY A 182 11.20 -29.86 -3.56
CA GLY A 182 10.58 -31.09 -3.08
C GLY A 182 10.07 -30.97 -1.63
N GLY A 183 9.02 -31.71 -1.29
CA GLY A 183 8.46 -31.77 0.06
C GLY A 183 7.96 -30.43 0.61
N ILE A 184 8.26 -30.18 1.88
CA ILE A 184 7.73 -29.06 2.69
C ILE A 184 8.02 -27.66 2.13
N LYS A 185 9.12 -27.48 1.38
CA LYS A 185 9.41 -26.20 0.71
C LYS A 185 8.32 -25.84 -0.31
N LYS A 186 7.73 -26.83 -0.98
CA LYS A 186 6.64 -26.61 -1.93
C LYS A 186 5.36 -26.20 -1.21
N GLU A 187 5.10 -26.76 -0.04
CA GLU A 187 3.94 -26.41 0.79
C GLU A 187 4.07 -24.99 1.34
N PHE A 188 5.23 -24.63 1.87
CA PHE A 188 5.54 -23.26 2.25
C PHE A 188 5.29 -22.27 1.10
N LYS A 189 5.78 -22.58 -0.11
CA LYS A 189 5.57 -21.71 -1.29
C LYS A 189 4.10 -21.57 -1.69
N LYS A 190 3.29 -22.61 -1.53
CA LYS A 190 1.85 -22.52 -1.77
C LYS A 190 1.19 -21.60 -0.74
N GLU A 191 1.62 -21.68 0.50
CA GLU A 191 1.06 -20.88 1.60
C GLU A 191 1.44 -19.40 1.49
N GLU A 192 2.68 -19.09 1.11
CA GLU A 192 3.11 -17.73 0.73
C GLU A 192 2.34 -17.22 -0.49
N ALA A 193 2.17 -18.05 -1.53
CA ALA A 193 1.40 -17.66 -2.70
C ALA A 193 -0.06 -17.35 -2.37
N ARG A 194 -0.67 -18.10 -1.43
CA ARG A 194 -2.02 -17.82 -0.93
C ARG A 194 -2.06 -16.47 -0.20
N ARG A 195 -1.09 -16.24 0.68
CA ARG A 195 -0.94 -14.99 1.45
C ARG A 195 -0.88 -13.77 0.54
N TYR A 196 0.07 -13.75 -0.40
CA TYR A 196 0.22 -12.62 -1.32
C TYR A 196 -0.87 -12.57 -2.39
N GLY A 197 -1.50 -13.71 -2.71
CA GLY A 197 -2.66 -13.78 -3.60
C GLY A 197 -3.88 -13.04 -3.05
N THR A 198 -4.14 -13.13 -1.74
CA THR A 198 -5.18 -12.34 -1.07
C THR A 198 -4.92 -10.84 -1.24
N LEU A 199 -3.69 -10.39 -0.97
CA LEU A 199 -3.31 -8.99 -1.15
C LEU A 199 -3.45 -8.54 -2.62
N GLN A 200 -2.98 -9.34 -3.58
CA GLN A 200 -3.12 -9.04 -5.01
C GLN A 200 -4.59 -8.92 -5.44
N ALA A 201 -5.48 -9.77 -4.90
CA ALA A 201 -6.91 -9.70 -5.20
C ALA A 201 -7.54 -8.39 -4.67
N MET A 202 -7.14 -7.94 -3.48
CA MET A 202 -7.57 -6.64 -2.93
C MET A 202 -7.13 -5.49 -3.84
N VAL A 203 -5.85 -5.49 -4.23
CA VAL A 203 -5.31 -4.48 -5.15
C VAL A 203 -6.06 -4.46 -6.48
N LEU A 204 -6.32 -5.62 -7.08
CA LEU A 204 -7.03 -5.71 -8.36
C LEU A 204 -8.46 -5.17 -8.25
N LYS A 205 -9.17 -5.48 -7.16
CA LYS A 205 -10.52 -4.97 -6.93
C LYS A 205 -10.54 -3.43 -6.90
N GLU A 206 -9.62 -2.81 -6.18
CA GLU A 206 -9.53 -1.34 -6.11
C GLU A 206 -9.11 -0.71 -7.45
N MET A 207 -8.23 -1.38 -8.21
CA MET A 207 -7.90 -0.95 -9.58
C MET A 207 -9.12 -0.99 -10.50
N GLU A 208 -9.96 -2.02 -10.42
CA GLU A 208 -11.21 -2.11 -11.18
C GLU A 208 -12.20 -1.01 -10.80
N GLU A 209 -12.34 -0.71 -9.50
CA GLU A 209 -13.18 0.39 -9.01
C GLU A 209 -12.69 1.75 -9.53
N THR A 210 -11.39 1.98 -9.49
CA THR A 210 -10.74 3.18 -10.05
C THR A 210 -10.98 3.31 -11.56
N GLN A 211 -10.88 2.21 -12.31
CA GLN A 211 -11.14 2.21 -13.75
C GLN A 211 -12.61 2.53 -14.05
N LYS A 212 -13.55 2.01 -13.25
CA LYS A 212 -14.97 2.36 -13.36
C LYS A 212 -15.18 3.86 -13.14
N ILE A 213 -14.60 4.45 -12.09
CA ILE A 213 -14.68 5.90 -11.84
C ILE A 213 -14.15 6.69 -13.06
N ASN A 214 -13.00 6.33 -13.59
CA ASN A 214 -12.41 6.99 -14.77
C ASN A 214 -13.30 6.87 -16.02
N ALA A 215 -13.91 5.70 -16.25
CA ALA A 215 -14.85 5.51 -17.36
C ALA A 215 -16.10 6.40 -17.21
N LEU A 216 -16.67 6.48 -16.01
CA LEU A 216 -17.83 7.32 -15.73
C LEU A 216 -17.52 8.82 -15.92
N LEU A 217 -16.33 9.27 -15.48
CA LEU A 217 -15.87 10.64 -15.70
C LEU A 217 -15.65 10.93 -17.20
N LYS A 218 -15.11 9.98 -17.96
CA LYS A 218 -14.92 10.10 -19.41
C LYS A 218 -16.24 10.22 -20.16
N GLU A 219 -17.22 9.37 -19.84
CA GLU A 219 -18.57 9.42 -20.40
C GLU A 219 -19.21 10.79 -20.16
N PHE A 220 -19.15 11.28 -18.93
CA PHE A 220 -19.68 12.59 -18.57
C PHE A 220 -18.96 13.72 -19.32
N LYS A 221 -17.62 13.67 -19.43
CA LYS A 221 -16.85 14.65 -20.20
C LYS A 221 -17.31 14.73 -21.66
N ALA A 222 -17.57 13.58 -22.27
CA ALA A 222 -18.04 13.50 -23.65
C ALA A 222 -19.43 14.14 -23.81
N GLN A 223 -20.35 13.91 -22.87
CA GLN A 223 -21.67 14.54 -22.86
C GLN A 223 -21.59 16.07 -22.68
N ARG A 224 -20.71 16.57 -21.80
CA ARG A 224 -20.57 18.01 -21.53
C ARG A 224 -19.82 18.78 -22.61
N LYS A 225 -18.86 18.17 -23.32
CA LYS A 225 -18.21 18.78 -24.49
C LYS A 225 -19.20 19.11 -25.62
N LEU A 226 -20.33 18.41 -25.68
CA LEU A 226 -21.44 18.76 -26.57
C LEU A 226 -22.26 19.97 -26.07
N ALA A 227 -22.13 20.36 -24.79
CA ALA A 227 -23.01 21.32 -24.11
C ALA A 227 -22.43 22.73 -23.88
N LYS A 228 -21.10 22.93 -23.77
CA LYS A 228 -20.35 24.22 -23.93
C LYS A 228 -18.92 24.06 -23.40
N ALA A 229 -17.98 24.84 -23.96
CA ALA A 229 -16.64 25.01 -23.42
C ALA A 229 -16.68 26.00 -22.24
N ALA A 230 -16.19 25.57 -21.07
CA ALA A 230 -15.82 26.46 -19.98
C ALA A 230 -14.34 26.23 -19.66
N ASP A 231 -13.59 27.32 -19.74
CA ASP A 231 -12.17 27.48 -19.44
C ASP A 231 -11.91 27.68 -17.94
N GLN A 232 -10.62 27.50 -17.59
CA GLN A 232 -9.95 27.52 -16.28
C GLN A 232 -9.97 26.16 -15.57
N GLU A 233 -8.88 25.40 -15.75
CA GLU A 233 -8.60 24.14 -15.05
C GLU A 233 -8.41 24.42 -13.55
N THR A 234 -9.52 24.48 -12.81
CA THR A 234 -9.50 24.48 -11.35
C THR A 234 -8.87 23.17 -10.88
N THR A 235 -7.64 23.20 -10.39
CA THR A 235 -6.94 22.02 -9.85
C THR A 235 -7.07 21.89 -8.34
N SER A 236 -7.77 22.78 -7.65
CA SER A 236 -8.06 22.62 -6.23
C SER A 236 -9.30 23.40 -5.81
N GLY A 237 -9.95 22.96 -4.74
CA GLY A 237 -11.12 23.63 -4.20
C GLY A 237 -11.44 23.23 -2.76
N TRP A 238 -12.42 23.92 -2.20
CA TRP A 238 -12.99 23.65 -0.89
C TRP A 238 -14.49 23.48 -1.04
N ASN A 239 -15.01 22.43 -0.44
CA ASN A 239 -16.43 22.17 -0.27
C ASN A 239 -16.67 22.06 1.25
N GLU A 240 -17.89 22.27 1.73
CA GLU A 240 -18.19 22.49 3.17
C GLU A 240 -17.44 21.55 4.14
N ASN A 241 -17.31 20.28 3.78
CA ASN A 241 -16.74 19.23 4.63
C ASN A 241 -15.42 18.61 4.13
N LEU A 242 -14.82 19.15 3.06
CA LEU A 242 -13.58 18.62 2.50
C LEU A 242 -12.82 19.64 1.64
N MET A 243 -11.50 19.54 1.64
CA MET A 243 -10.63 20.12 0.61
C MET A 243 -10.38 19.08 -0.49
N TRP A 244 -10.15 19.54 -1.72
CA TRP A 244 -9.63 18.67 -2.76
C TRP A 244 -8.56 19.38 -3.60
N ARG A 245 -7.62 18.60 -4.12
CA ARG A 245 -6.57 19.05 -5.03
C ARG A 245 -6.21 17.95 -6.01
N TYR A 246 -6.18 18.31 -7.29
CA TYR A 246 -5.74 17.47 -8.37
C TYR A 246 -4.29 17.81 -8.77
N TYR A 247 -3.50 16.77 -8.99
CA TYR A 247 -2.10 16.82 -9.40
C TYR A 247 -1.99 16.22 -10.80
N PRO A 248 -2.12 17.04 -11.87
CA PRO A 248 -2.16 16.57 -13.25
C PRO A 248 -0.93 15.74 -13.65
N GLU A 249 0.25 16.12 -13.15
CA GLU A 249 1.51 15.44 -13.44
C GLU A 249 1.60 14.04 -12.83
N LYS A 250 0.74 13.73 -11.85
CA LYS A 250 0.68 12.42 -11.20
C LYS A 250 -0.59 11.63 -11.55
N GLY A 251 -1.58 12.27 -12.17
CA GLY A 251 -2.90 11.67 -12.37
C GLY A 251 -3.62 11.40 -11.04
N LEU A 252 -3.46 12.28 -10.04
CA LEU A 252 -3.95 12.04 -8.67
C LEU A 252 -4.89 13.14 -8.19
N LEU A 253 -6.07 12.75 -7.73
CA LEU A 253 -6.95 13.59 -6.93
C LEU A 253 -6.74 13.29 -5.45
N VAL A 254 -6.35 14.28 -4.68
CA VAL A 254 -6.26 14.24 -3.23
C VAL A 254 -7.50 14.90 -2.64
N ILE A 255 -8.14 14.24 -1.69
CA ILE A 255 -9.31 14.71 -0.94
C ILE A 255 -8.98 14.66 0.54
N GLU A 256 -9.19 15.76 1.25
CA GLU A 256 -8.91 15.88 2.68
C GLU A 256 -10.23 16.27 3.39
N PRO A 257 -10.92 15.30 4.00
CA PRO A 257 -12.07 15.59 4.86
C PRO A 257 -11.69 16.54 6.00
N ARG A 258 -12.68 17.24 6.54
CA ARG A 258 -12.43 18.01 7.78
C ARG A 258 -12.00 17.06 8.92
N PRO A 259 -11.14 17.52 9.85
CA PRO A 259 -10.63 16.70 10.95
C PRO A 259 -11.73 16.02 11.80
N ASP A 260 -12.88 16.68 11.99
CA ASP A 260 -14.02 16.16 12.76
C ASP A 260 -14.79 15.02 12.07
N PHE A 261 -14.48 14.72 10.81
CA PHE A 261 -15.07 13.64 10.03
C PHE A 261 -14.13 12.43 9.91
N VAL A 262 -12.84 12.61 10.22
CA VAL A 262 -11.84 11.54 10.15
C VAL A 262 -12.17 10.43 11.16
N GLY A 263 -11.98 9.18 10.76
CA GLY A 263 -12.30 7.99 11.57
C GLY A 263 -13.78 7.59 11.52
N ARG A 264 -14.67 8.42 10.95
CA ARG A 264 -16.08 8.08 10.81
C ARG A 264 -16.37 7.35 9.51
N LEU A 265 -17.41 6.51 9.50
CA LEU A 265 -17.95 5.96 8.26
C LEU A 265 -18.58 7.06 7.42
N GLY A 266 -18.24 7.09 6.14
CA GLY A 266 -18.71 8.11 5.21
C GLY A 266 -18.54 7.72 3.75
N LYS A 267 -19.19 8.50 2.91
CA LYS A 267 -19.19 8.35 1.46
C LYS A 267 -18.80 9.68 0.83
N ILE A 268 -17.83 9.65 -0.08
CA ILE A 268 -17.44 10.79 -0.92
C ILE A 268 -17.89 10.50 -2.35
N PHE A 269 -18.58 11.45 -2.96
CA PHE A 269 -19.18 11.25 -4.28
C PHE A 269 -19.32 12.55 -5.05
N LEU A 270 -19.44 12.44 -6.38
CA LEU A 270 -19.90 13.52 -7.23
C LEU A 270 -21.41 13.37 -7.43
N GLU A 271 -22.15 14.41 -7.04
CA GLU A 271 -23.59 14.50 -7.25
C GLU A 271 -23.88 15.29 -8.53
N LEU A 272 -24.14 14.56 -9.62
CA LEU A 272 -24.47 15.12 -10.94
C LEU A 272 -26.00 15.10 -11.14
N GLU A 273 -26.52 15.85 -12.12
CA GLU A 273 -27.96 16.07 -12.31
C GLU A 273 -28.79 14.78 -12.41
N ASP A 274 -28.26 13.72 -13.01
CA ASP A 274 -28.93 12.45 -13.26
C ASP A 274 -28.19 11.24 -12.67
N LYS A 275 -27.06 11.47 -11.97
CA LYS A 275 -26.14 10.39 -11.59
C LYS A 275 -25.30 10.73 -10.37
N ILE A 276 -25.02 9.72 -9.56
CA ILE A 276 -24.03 9.77 -8.50
C ILE A 276 -22.81 8.96 -8.92
N ILE A 277 -21.63 9.56 -8.90
CA ILE A 277 -20.35 8.85 -9.04
C ILE A 277 -19.76 8.72 -7.64
N GLU A 278 -19.82 7.52 -7.08
CA GLU A 278 -19.17 7.20 -5.81
C GLU A 278 -17.65 7.18 -6.01
N LEU A 279 -16.94 7.98 -5.23
CA LEU A 279 -15.49 8.10 -5.26
C LEU A 279 -14.85 7.35 -4.09
N TRP A 280 -15.55 7.30 -2.95
CA TRP A 280 -15.13 6.62 -1.74
C TRP A 280 -16.34 6.21 -0.90
N ASN A 281 -16.24 5.07 -0.22
CA ASN A 281 -17.23 4.60 0.73
C ASN A 281 -16.57 3.72 1.79
N GLY A 282 -16.58 4.16 3.04
CA GLY A 282 -15.91 3.50 4.15
C GLY A 282 -15.46 4.49 5.22
N ILE A 283 -14.45 4.12 6.01
CA ILE A 283 -13.87 5.03 7.00
C ILE A 283 -13.23 6.22 6.29
N LEU A 284 -13.41 7.43 6.81
CA LEU A 284 -12.84 8.65 6.27
C LEU A 284 -11.43 8.87 6.82
N PHE A 285 -10.44 8.91 5.95
CA PHE A 285 -9.04 9.16 6.31
C PHE A 285 -8.71 10.65 6.29
N PRO A 286 -7.65 11.10 7.01
CA PRO A 286 -7.17 12.48 6.92
C PRO A 286 -6.88 12.91 5.47
N ARG A 287 -6.47 11.93 4.66
CA ARG A 287 -6.19 12.11 3.23
C ARG A 287 -6.62 10.86 2.47
N ILE A 288 -7.53 11.05 1.52
CA ILE A 288 -7.96 10.04 0.54
C ILE A 288 -7.37 10.46 -0.80
N THR A 289 -6.85 9.52 -1.59
CA THR A 289 -6.27 9.88 -2.89
C THR A 289 -6.69 8.87 -3.96
N LEU A 290 -7.19 9.40 -5.07
CA LEU A 290 -7.83 8.64 -6.13
C LEU A 290 -7.05 8.83 -7.43
N PRO A 291 -6.68 7.74 -8.13
CA PRO A 291 -6.08 7.86 -9.45
C PRO A 291 -7.15 8.31 -10.46
N ILE A 292 -6.97 9.50 -11.02
CA ILE A 292 -7.85 10.05 -12.06
C ILE A 292 -6.97 10.46 -13.23
N ASN A 293 -7.26 9.92 -14.40
CA ASN A 293 -6.51 10.26 -15.60
C ASN A 293 -6.65 11.77 -15.90
N PRO A 294 -5.56 12.47 -16.26
CA PRO A 294 -5.60 13.91 -16.58
C PRO A 294 -6.63 14.27 -17.65
N GLU A 295 -6.76 13.42 -18.65
CA GLU A 295 -7.75 13.57 -19.72
C GLU A 295 -9.21 13.45 -19.26
N ASN A 296 -9.47 12.86 -18.10
CA ASN A 296 -10.82 12.66 -17.55
C ASN A 296 -11.15 13.65 -16.42
N PHE A 297 -10.15 14.33 -15.87
CA PHE A 297 -10.35 15.33 -14.82
C PHE A 297 -11.10 16.58 -15.35
N ILE A 298 -12.02 17.11 -14.55
CA ILE A 298 -12.82 18.31 -14.84
C ILE A 298 -12.99 19.12 -13.56
N GLY A 299 -12.13 20.12 -13.36
CA GLY A 299 -12.05 20.91 -12.12
C GLY A 299 -13.37 21.48 -11.62
N ASP A 300 -14.18 22.04 -12.50
CA ASP A 300 -15.47 22.64 -12.15
C ASP A 300 -16.45 21.62 -11.55
N ILE A 301 -16.41 20.37 -11.98
CA ILE A 301 -17.29 19.33 -11.43
C ILE A 301 -16.89 19.04 -9.99
N PHE A 302 -15.60 18.86 -9.73
CA PHE A 302 -15.14 18.61 -8.36
C PHE A 302 -15.46 19.83 -7.46
N LYS A 303 -15.34 21.04 -8.00
CA LYS A 303 -15.70 22.27 -7.28
C LYS A 303 -17.19 22.29 -6.91
N THR A 304 -18.08 22.00 -7.86
CA THR A 304 -19.51 22.23 -7.68
C THR A 304 -20.25 21.01 -7.12
N ASN A 305 -19.80 19.80 -7.44
CA ASN A 305 -20.57 18.56 -7.27
C ASN A 305 -19.94 17.58 -6.28
N LEU A 306 -18.70 17.80 -5.81
CA LEU A 306 -18.10 16.92 -4.81
C LEU A 306 -18.81 17.08 -3.46
N ARG A 307 -19.21 15.96 -2.87
CA ARG A 307 -19.94 15.87 -1.61
C ARG A 307 -19.29 14.82 -0.72
N LEU A 308 -19.48 15.02 0.58
CA LEU A 308 -19.19 14.03 1.60
C LEU A 308 -20.42 13.89 2.48
N GLN A 309 -20.85 12.65 2.68
CA GLN A 309 -21.96 12.27 3.54
C GLN A 309 -21.46 11.27 4.58
N LEU A 310 -21.82 11.46 5.84
CA LEU A 310 -21.56 10.47 6.89
C LEU A 310 -22.61 9.35 6.80
N LEU A 311 -22.16 8.13 7.07
CA LEU A 311 -23.02 6.96 7.14
C LEU A 311 -23.20 6.67 8.62
N ASP A 312 -24.43 6.86 9.12
CA ASP A 312 -24.81 6.57 10.50
C ASP A 312 -24.66 5.08 10.83
#